data_AF-A0A7W1E0K9-F1
#
_entry.id   AF-A0A7W1E0K9-F1
#
_cell.length_a   1.000
_cell.length_b   1.000
_cell.length_c   1.000
_cell.angle_alpha   90.00
_cell.angle_beta   90.00
_cell.angle_gamma   90.00
#
_symmetry.space_group_name_H-M   'P 1'
#
loop_
_entity.id
_entity.type
_entity.pdbx_description
1 polymer ?
#
loop_
_entity_poly.entity_id
_entity_poly.type
_entity_poly.pdbx_seq_one_letter_code
_entity_poly.pdbx_strand_id
1 'polypeptide(L)'
;MTPKAKPAAVVAEDDTTARDSEALDLRREGHSFAQVARTLGYEKARDANLAFNRALRRLPKRDRDATRRAEGKRLDTMVRRINATTDLTPEETTRQLRVVDRLRQRLLAD
;
A
#
# COMPACT_ATOMS: atom_id res chain seq x y z
N MET A 1 30.39 -10.96 35.15
CA MET A 1 29.94 -11.43 33.81
C MET A 1 28.64 -12.17 34.03
N THR A 2 27.49 -11.56 33.77
CA THR A 2 26.85 -11.58 32.45
C THR A 2 25.94 -10.35 32.27
N PRO A 3 26.00 -9.62 31.14
CA PRO A 3 24.95 -8.69 30.79
C PRO A 3 23.74 -9.47 30.27
N LYS A 4 22.57 -9.22 30.89
CA LYS A 4 21.26 -9.77 30.50
C LYS A 4 20.85 -9.12 29.17
N ALA A 5 20.64 -9.93 28.14
CA ALA A 5 20.28 -9.48 26.80
C ALA A 5 18.89 -8.79 26.76
N LYS A 6 18.78 -7.86 25.82
CA LYS A 6 17.76 -6.81 25.63
C LYS A 6 16.40 -7.36 25.12
N PRO A 7 15.24 -6.98 25.69
CA PRO A 7 13.92 -7.38 25.18
C PRO A 7 13.46 -6.42 24.08
N ALA A 8 14.17 -6.37 22.95
CA ALA A 8 13.84 -5.43 21.86
C ALA A 8 12.93 -6.03 20.77
N ALA A 9 12.82 -7.36 20.68
CA ALA A 9 12.17 -8.02 19.54
C ALA A 9 10.62 -8.03 19.64
N VAL A 10 10.06 -8.19 20.83
CA VAL A 10 8.61 -8.37 21.00
C VAL A 10 7.82 -7.07 20.75
N VAL A 11 8.42 -5.91 21.07
CA VAL A 11 7.73 -4.61 20.96
C VAL A 11 7.69 -4.07 19.52
N ALA A 12 8.66 -4.46 18.68
CA ALA A 12 8.77 -3.95 17.31
C ALA A 12 7.87 -4.68 16.30
N GLU A 13 7.55 -5.96 16.54
CA GLU A 13 6.65 -6.73 15.68
C GLU A 13 5.18 -6.31 15.83
N ASP A 14 4.76 -5.99 17.06
CA ASP A 14 3.42 -5.45 17.34
C ASP A 14 3.22 -4.09 16.68
N ASP A 15 4.21 -3.19 16.78
CA ASP A 15 4.15 -1.86 16.15
C ASP A 15 4.13 -1.95 14.61
N THR A 16 4.88 -2.88 14.03
CA THR A 16 4.87 -3.08 12.57
C THR A 16 3.54 -3.65 12.10
N THR A 17 2.97 -4.61 12.83
CA THR A 17 1.68 -5.23 12.49
C THR A 17 0.52 -4.25 12.66
N ALA A 18 0.57 -3.42 13.70
CA ALA A 18 -0.38 -2.34 13.92
C ALA A 18 -0.33 -1.33 12.77
N ARG A 19 0.86 -0.83 12.41
CA ARG A 19 1.03 0.11 11.28
C ARG A 19 0.63 -0.47 9.94
N ASP A 20 0.91 -1.76 9.68
CA ASP A 20 0.44 -2.44 8.48
C ASP A 20 -1.10 -2.46 8.42
N SER A 21 -1.76 -2.76 9.54
CA SER A 21 -3.23 -2.80 9.64
C SER A 21 -3.83 -1.40 9.45
N GLU A 22 -3.22 -0.38 10.04
CA GLU A 22 -3.63 1.01 9.85
C GLU A 22 -3.45 1.47 8.39
N ALA A 23 -2.38 1.03 7.72
CA ALA A 23 -2.18 1.30 6.30
C ALA A 23 -3.29 0.68 5.43
N LEU A 24 -3.80 -0.49 5.80
CA LEU A 24 -4.93 -1.15 5.15
C LEU A 24 -6.21 -0.34 5.33
N ASP A 25 -6.51 0.10 6.55
CA ASP A 25 -7.75 0.80 6.87
C ASP A 25 -7.79 2.20 6.26
N LEU A 26 -6.72 2.99 6.40
CA LEU A 26 -6.60 4.29 5.72
C LEU A 26 -6.75 4.15 4.19
N ARG A 27 -6.20 3.07 3.61
CA ARG A 27 -6.37 2.82 2.17
C ARG A 27 -7.82 2.51 1.83
N ARG A 28 -8.53 1.72 2.64
CA ARG A 28 -9.96 1.41 2.48
C ARG A 28 -10.82 2.66 2.56
N GLU A 29 -10.52 3.57 3.48
CA GLU A 29 -11.24 4.83 3.67
C GLU A 29 -11.15 5.79 2.48
N GLY A 30 -10.06 5.73 1.72
CA GLY A 30 -9.92 6.69 0.63
C GLY A 30 -8.50 7.13 0.35
N HIS A 31 -7.61 7.03 1.32
CA HIS A 31 -6.32 7.71 1.28
C HIS A 31 -5.41 7.13 0.19
N SER A 32 -4.69 8.01 -0.50
CA SER A 32 -3.60 7.63 -1.40
C SER A 32 -2.40 7.09 -0.60
N PHE A 33 -1.55 6.27 -1.20
CA PHE A 33 -0.34 5.77 -0.52
C PHE A 33 0.60 6.90 -0.05
N ALA A 34 0.58 8.06 -0.71
CA ALA A 34 1.33 9.23 -0.24
C ALA A 34 0.70 9.88 1.01
N GLN A 35 -0.64 9.88 1.13
CA GLN A 35 -1.31 10.30 2.35
C GLN A 35 -1.08 9.30 3.48
N VAL A 36 -1.26 8.00 3.22
CA VAL A 36 -0.97 6.93 4.19
C VAL A 36 0.47 7.00 4.67
N ALA A 37 1.43 7.23 3.77
CA ALA A 37 2.83 7.39 4.14
C ALA A 37 3.04 8.54 5.12
N ARG A 38 2.45 9.71 4.85
CA ARG A 38 2.54 10.87 5.74
C ARG A 38 1.86 10.62 7.09
N THR A 39 0.69 9.99 7.09
CA THR A 39 -0.05 9.69 8.32
C THR A 39 0.73 8.73 9.22
N LEU A 40 1.36 7.70 8.65
CA LEU A 40 2.04 6.64 9.39
C LEU A 40 3.55 6.85 9.54
N GLY A 41 4.07 8.01 9.13
CA GLY A 41 5.48 8.36 9.24
C GLY A 41 6.42 7.56 8.33
N TYR A 42 5.93 7.03 7.20
CA TYR A 42 6.79 6.43 6.18
C TYR A 42 7.46 7.52 5.33
N GLU A 43 8.75 7.34 5.03
CA GLU A 43 9.49 8.27 4.14
C GLU A 43 8.94 8.28 2.72
N LYS A 44 8.44 7.13 2.22
CA LYS A 44 8.03 6.96 0.82
C LYS A 44 6.65 6.31 0.73
N ALA A 45 5.86 6.75 -0.26
CA ALA A 45 4.58 6.14 -0.61
C ALA A 45 4.71 4.63 -0.95
N ARG A 46 5.88 4.20 -1.44
CA ARG A 46 6.16 2.78 -1.69
C ARG A 46 6.10 1.97 -0.40
N ASP A 47 6.55 2.50 0.72
CA ASP A 47 6.61 1.76 1.98
C ASP A 47 5.21 1.58 2.58
N ALA A 48 4.35 2.60 2.46
CA ALA A 48 2.92 2.47 2.74
C ALA A 48 2.23 1.41 1.86
N ASN A 49 2.60 1.32 0.58
CA ASN A 49 2.09 0.27 -0.30
C ASN A 49 2.58 -1.13 0.12
N LEU A 50 3.82 -1.26 0.61
CA LEU A 50 4.31 -2.53 1.14
C LEU A 50 3.58 -2.93 2.42
N ALA A 51 3.38 -1.97 3.32
CA ALA A 51 2.64 -2.17 4.57
C ALA A 51 1.19 -2.64 4.30
N PHE A 52 0.50 -1.95 3.39
CA PHE A 52 -0.82 -2.35 2.90
C PHE A 52 -0.83 -3.79 2.38
N ASN A 53 0.13 -4.18 1.52
CA ASN A 53 0.16 -5.52 0.95
C ASN A 53 0.52 -6.59 2.01
N ARG A 54 1.33 -6.27 3.01
CA ARG A 54 1.58 -7.18 4.14
C ARG A 54 0.30 -7.42 4.96
N ALA A 55 -0.42 -6.37 5.34
CA ALA A 55 -1.71 -6.52 6.03
C ALA A 55 -2.74 -7.27 5.20
N LEU A 56 -2.83 -6.95 3.90
CA LEU A 56 -3.73 -7.63 2.96
C LEU A 56 -3.49 -9.15 2.92
N ARG A 57 -2.23 -9.60 2.96
CA ARG A 57 -1.88 -11.03 2.94
C ARG A 57 -2.30 -11.77 4.21
N ARG A 58 -2.36 -11.07 5.35
CA ARG A 58 -2.77 -11.63 6.65
C ARG A 58 -4.29 -11.80 6.77
N LEU A 59 -5.07 -11.15 5.92
CA LEU A 59 -6.53 -11.28 5.92
C LEU A 59 -6.98 -12.70 5.51
N PRO A 60 -8.14 -13.17 6.02
CA PRO A 60 -8.82 -14.33 5.48
C PRO A 60 -9.04 -14.20 3.97
N LYS A 61 -8.97 -15.32 3.25
CA LYS A 61 -9.05 -15.35 1.77
C LYS A 61 -10.22 -14.53 1.22
N ARG A 62 -11.41 -14.67 1.82
CA ARG A 62 -12.62 -13.93 1.42
C ARG A 62 -12.41 -12.41 1.48
N ASP A 63 -11.86 -11.90 2.58
CA ASP A 63 -11.66 -10.47 2.81
C ASP A 63 -10.49 -9.92 2.00
N ARG A 64 -9.45 -10.74 1.83
CA ARG A 64 -8.34 -10.45 0.93
C ARG A 64 -8.82 -10.28 -0.50
N ASP A 65 -9.64 -11.20 -1.01
CA ASP A 65 -10.15 -11.15 -2.38
C ASP A 65 -11.12 -9.98 -2.57
N ALA A 66 -11.96 -9.68 -1.57
CA ALA A 66 -12.82 -8.49 -1.57
C ALA A 66 -12.01 -7.20 -1.64
N THR A 67 -10.95 -7.11 -0.82
CA THR A 67 -10.06 -5.93 -0.79
C THR A 67 -9.28 -5.80 -2.10
N ARG A 68 -8.77 -6.91 -2.68
CA ARG A 68 -8.11 -6.93 -3.99
C ARG A 68 -9.04 -6.42 -5.10
N ARG A 69 -10.31 -6.87 -5.12
CA ARG A 69 -11.30 -6.38 -6.10
C ARG A 69 -11.59 -4.89 -5.93
N ALA A 70 -11.76 -4.41 -4.70
CA ALA A 70 -12.00 -3.00 -4.42
C ALA A 70 -10.82 -2.14 -4.88
N GLU A 71 -9.59 -2.53 -4.53
CA GLU A 71 -8.40 -1.80 -4.93
C GLU A 71 -8.16 -1.84 -6.44
N GLY A 72 -8.44 -2.98 -7.10
CA GLY A 72 -8.41 -3.11 -8.55
C GLY A 72 -9.28 -2.06 -9.26
N LYS A 73 -10.53 -1.89 -8.81
CA LYS A 73 -11.45 -0.86 -9.34
C LYS A 73 -10.92 0.56 -9.15
N ARG A 74 -10.23 0.83 -8.03
CA ARG A 74 -9.60 2.14 -7.78
C ARG A 74 -8.44 2.38 -8.75
N LEU A 75 -7.64 1.37 -9.02
CA LEU A 75 -6.57 1.43 -10.02
C LEU A 75 -7.13 1.60 -11.44
N ASP A 76 -8.22 0.91 -11.81
CA ASP A 76 -8.93 1.13 -13.08
C ASP A 76 -9.41 2.59 -13.23
N THR A 77 -9.99 3.13 -12.16
CA THR A 77 -10.43 4.53 -12.13
C THR A 77 -9.26 5.49 -12.31
N MET A 78 -8.10 5.17 -11.73
CA MET A 78 -6.88 5.96 -11.92
C MET A 78 -6.39 5.93 -13.37
N VAL A 79 -6.38 4.75 -14.02
CA VAL A 79 -6.04 4.63 -15.45
C VAL A 79 -6.97 5.48 -16.31
N ARG A 80 -8.29 5.38 -16.08
CA ARG A 80 -9.27 6.18 -16.83
C ARG A 80 -9.04 7.67 -16.68
N ARG A 81 -8.70 8.14 -15.47
CA ARG A 81 -8.36 9.54 -15.22
C ARG A 81 -7.10 9.96 -15.95
N ILE A 82 -6.03 9.17 -15.86
CA ILE A 82 -4.76 9.44 -16.55
C ILE A 82 -5.00 9.59 -18.06
N ASN A 83 -5.75 8.67 -18.66
CA ASN A 83 -6.05 8.70 -20.10
C ASN A 83 -6.99 9.84 -20.51
N ALA A 84 -7.80 10.36 -19.58
CA ALA A 84 -8.70 11.49 -19.84
C ALA A 84 -8.02 12.85 -19.66
N THR A 85 -6.85 12.91 -19.01
CA THR A 85 -6.11 14.15 -18.80
C THR A 85 -5.43 14.59 -20.10
N THR A 86 -5.80 15.74 -20.62
CA THR A 86 -5.25 16.33 -21.85
C THR A 86 -3.92 17.06 -21.65
N ASP A 87 -3.60 17.40 -20.40
CA ASP A 87 -2.47 18.27 -20.06
C ASP A 87 -1.16 17.51 -19.81
N LEU A 88 -1.18 16.18 -19.95
CA LEU A 88 0.01 15.34 -19.78
C LEU A 88 0.67 15.09 -21.14
N THR A 89 2.00 15.13 -21.16
CA THR A 89 2.72 14.63 -22.34
C THR A 89 2.54 13.11 -22.48
N PRO A 90 2.77 12.54 -23.68
CA PRO A 90 2.77 11.08 -23.87
C PRO A 90 3.74 10.35 -22.91
N GLU A 91 4.90 10.95 -22.62
CA GLU A 91 5.91 10.40 -21.72
C GLU A 91 5.42 10.41 -20.27
N GLU A 92 4.77 11.49 -19.83
CA GLU A 92 4.19 11.59 -18.48
C GLU A 92 3.05 10.61 -18.29
N THR A 93 2.15 10.51 -19.28
CA THR A 93 1.07 9.51 -19.32
C THR A 93 1.65 8.11 -19.18
N THR A 94 2.64 7.77 -20.00
CA THR A 94 3.33 6.47 -19.96
C THR A 94 3.96 6.20 -18.59
N ARG A 95 4.61 7.21 -17.99
CA ARG A 95 5.23 7.09 -16.67
C ARG A 95 4.18 6.82 -15.59
N GLN A 96 3.05 7.51 -15.62
CA GLN A 96 1.97 7.32 -14.65
C GLN A 96 1.30 5.95 -14.81
N LEU A 97 1.03 5.51 -16.04
CA LEU A 97 0.49 4.17 -16.29
C LEU A 97 1.44 3.07 -15.76
N ARG A 98 2.76 3.20 -15.98
CA ARG A 98 3.76 2.29 -15.40
C ARG A 98 3.77 2.29 -13.87
N VAL A 99 3.36 3.37 -13.21
CA VAL A 99 3.17 3.36 -11.75
C VAL A 99 1.96 2.51 -11.38
N VAL A 100 0.84 2.68 -12.08
CA VAL A 100 -0.38 1.90 -11.82
C VAL A 100 -0.15 0.40 -12.06
N ASP A 101 0.54 0.03 -13.12
CA ASP A 101 0.87 -1.37 -13.41
C ASP A 101 1.71 -2.01 -12.30
N ARG A 102 2.69 -1.28 -11.77
CA ARG A 102 3.49 -1.75 -10.62
C ARG A 102 2.66 -1.92 -9.36
N LEU A 103 1.64 -1.08 -9.14
CA LEU A 103 0.70 -1.24 -8.02
C LEU A 103 -0.15 -2.50 -8.21
N ARG A 104 -0.63 -2.78 -9.43
CA ARG A 104 -1.39 -4.00 -9.75
C ARG A 104 -0.58 -5.26 -9.52
N GLN A 105 0.65 -5.28 -10.02
CA GLN A 105 1.55 -6.42 -9.85
C GLN A 105 1.75 -6.77 -8.37
N ARG A 106 1.93 -5.75 -7.51
CA ARG A 106 2.09 -5.97 -6.06
C ARG A 106 0.79 -6.41 -5.39
N LEU A 107 -0.35 -5.88 -5.80
CA LEU A 107 -1.66 -6.26 -5.27
C LEU A 107 -1.99 -7.74 -5.48
N LEU A 108 -1.54 -8.28 -6.62
CA LEU A 108 -1.78 -9.65 -7.04
C LEU A 108 -0.64 -10.61 -6.67
N ALA A 109 0.51 -10.08 -6.24
CA ALA A 109 1.58 -10.91 -5.72
C ALA A 109 1.13 -11.62 -4.45
N ASP A 110 1.45 -12.91 -4.35
CA ASP A 110 1.21 -13.70 -3.14
C ASP A 110 2.19 -13.35 -2.02
#